data_AF-A0A924Y7H4-F1
#
_entry.id   AF-A0A924Y7H4-F1
#
_cell.length_a   1.000
_cell.length_b   1.000
_cell.length_c   1.000
_cell.angle_alpha   90.00
_cell.angle_beta   90.00
_cell.angle_gamma   90.00
#
_symmetry.space_group_name_H-M   'P 1'
#
loop_
_entity.id
_entity.type
_entity.pdbx_description
1 polymer ?
#
loop_
_entity_poly.entity_id
_entity_poly.type
_entity_poly.pdbx_seq_one_letter_code
_entity_poly.pdbx_strand_id
1 'polypeptide(L)'
;MYFGIGDAHSVILTSVRPNAPYDDRFEDDGSTLIYEGHNEPRDAAFPNPGLFDEPSFSTSRVPTQNGKFYEVAQRYKQGRRPAERVRVYEKVQPGVWSYNGVFDLVDSWREQVGERSIYKFRLVSIGDEPASTETDHSSSHL
;
A
#
# COMPACT_ATOMS: atom_id res chain seq x y z
N MET A 1 4.45 -1.95 0.28
CA MET A 1 3.98 -0.56 0.38
C MET A 1 5.14 0.41 0.63
N TYR A 2 5.00 1.66 0.19
CA TYR A 2 5.90 2.77 0.48
C TYR A 2 5.07 4.05 0.74
N PHE A 3 5.21 4.64 1.92
CA PHE A 3 4.46 5.80 2.35
C PHE A 3 5.19 7.12 2.02
N GLY A 4 4.45 8.10 1.52
CA GLY A 4 4.89 9.51 1.44
C GLY A 4 6.12 9.75 0.57
N ILE A 5 6.19 9.14 -0.61
CA ILE A 5 7.29 9.36 -1.57
C ILE A 5 7.28 10.83 -2.00
N GLY A 6 8.36 11.54 -1.65
CA GLY A 6 8.58 12.95 -2.00
C GLY A 6 7.48 13.90 -1.49
N ASP A 7 6.83 13.57 -0.37
CA ASP A 7 5.67 14.29 0.20
C ASP A 7 4.46 14.41 -0.74
N ALA A 8 4.42 13.64 -1.83
CA ALA A 8 3.40 13.75 -2.87
C ALA A 8 2.39 12.61 -2.88
N HIS A 9 2.85 11.36 -2.79
CA HIS A 9 1.98 10.18 -2.88
C HIS A 9 2.61 8.95 -2.23
N SER A 10 1.77 7.97 -1.91
CA SER A 10 2.20 6.65 -1.48
C SER A 10 2.12 5.63 -2.63
N VAL A 11 2.81 4.49 -2.51
CA VAL A 11 2.83 3.43 -3.54
C VAL A 11 2.51 2.07 -2.92
N ILE A 12 1.64 1.33 -3.58
CA ILE A 12 1.35 -0.08 -3.28
C ILE A 12 1.68 -0.95 -4.49
N LEU A 13 2.25 -2.12 -4.19
CA LEU A 13 2.43 -3.23 -5.13
C LEU A 13 1.48 -4.35 -4.69
N THR A 14 0.57 -4.76 -5.57
CA THR A 14 -0.47 -5.75 -5.28
C THR A 14 -0.47 -6.92 -6.28
N SER A 15 -1.04 -8.06 -5.88
CA SER A 15 -1.19 -9.24 -6.74
C SER A 15 -2.41 -10.06 -6.34
N VAL A 16 -3.41 -10.16 -7.22
CA VAL A 16 -4.60 -11.03 -7.04
C VAL A 16 -4.45 -12.40 -7.72
N ARG A 17 -3.23 -12.74 -8.18
CA ARG A 17 -2.96 -13.99 -8.87
C ARG A 17 -3.16 -15.21 -7.95
N PRO A 18 -3.52 -16.39 -8.49
CA PRO A 18 -3.50 -17.63 -7.74
C PRO A 18 -2.14 -17.86 -7.07
N ASN A 19 -2.17 -18.25 -5.79
CA ASN A 19 -0.99 -18.45 -4.92
C ASN A 19 -0.18 -17.18 -4.60
N ALA A 20 -0.78 -15.98 -4.74
CA ALA A 20 -0.20 -14.79 -4.15
C ALA A 20 -0.03 -14.97 -2.62
N PRO A 21 1.04 -14.44 -2.02
CA PRO A 21 1.34 -14.63 -0.59
C PRO A 21 0.41 -13.83 0.34
N TYR A 22 -0.34 -12.87 -0.21
CA TYR A 22 -1.24 -11.97 0.51
C TYR A 22 -2.62 -12.04 -0.13
N ASP A 23 -3.67 -11.86 0.69
CA ASP A 23 -5.06 -11.89 0.24
C ASP A 23 -5.52 -10.49 -0.18
N ASP A 24 -4.89 -9.98 -1.23
CA ASP A 24 -5.31 -8.77 -1.92
C ASP A 24 -6.51 -9.08 -2.82
N ARG A 25 -7.48 -8.17 -2.87
CA ARG A 25 -8.65 -8.34 -3.76
C ARG A 25 -9.23 -7.02 -4.23
N PHE A 26 -9.78 -7.05 -5.43
CA PHE A 26 -10.63 -5.98 -5.94
C PHE A 26 -12.10 -6.30 -5.68
N GLU A 27 -12.84 -5.27 -5.28
CA GLU A 27 -14.29 -5.26 -5.07
C GLU A 27 -14.90 -4.14 -5.94
N ASP A 28 -16.23 -4.05 -5.98
CA ASP A 28 -16.96 -2.97 -6.67
C ASP A 28 -16.51 -2.75 -8.13
N ASP A 29 -16.43 -3.83 -8.91
CA ASP A 29 -15.99 -3.83 -10.31
C ASP A 29 -14.58 -3.21 -10.53
N GLY A 30 -13.68 -3.41 -9.56
CA GLY A 30 -12.31 -2.89 -9.62
C GLY A 30 -12.12 -1.51 -8.97
N SER A 31 -13.20 -0.84 -8.57
CA SER A 31 -13.13 0.49 -7.98
C SER A 31 -12.70 0.49 -6.52
N THR A 32 -12.79 -0.64 -5.81
CA THR A 32 -12.31 -0.80 -4.44
C THR A 32 -11.20 -1.83 -4.40
N LEU A 33 -10.06 -1.48 -3.78
CA LEU A 33 -8.98 -2.42 -3.46
C LEU A 33 -8.96 -2.67 -1.94
N ILE A 34 -9.04 -3.94 -1.55
CA ILE A 34 -8.70 -4.38 -0.20
C ILE A 34 -7.28 -4.92 -0.23
N TYR A 35 -6.39 -4.21 0.45
CA TYR A 35 -4.96 -4.50 0.47
C TYR A 35 -4.54 -5.01 1.84
N GLU A 36 -3.80 -6.11 1.85
CA GLU A 36 -3.16 -6.63 3.06
C GLU A 36 -1.88 -5.87 3.39
N GLY A 37 -1.68 -5.53 4.65
CA GLY A 37 -0.40 -5.03 5.14
C GLY A 37 0.71 -6.00 4.79
N HIS A 38 1.82 -5.46 4.30
CA HIS A 38 2.98 -6.30 4.00
C HIS A 38 3.85 -6.40 5.24
N ASN A 39 4.42 -7.57 5.45
CA ASN A 39 5.40 -7.77 6.50
C ASN A 39 6.57 -6.79 6.31
N GLU A 40 7.03 -6.18 7.40
CA GLU A 40 8.24 -5.38 7.38
C GLU A 40 9.45 -6.23 6.94
N PRO A 41 10.48 -5.60 6.33
CA PRO A 41 11.75 -6.29 6.08
C PRO A 41 12.26 -6.93 7.37
N ARG A 42 12.85 -8.13 7.27
CA ARG A 42 13.40 -8.84 8.44
C ARG A 42 14.36 -7.94 9.21
N ASP A 43 13.97 -7.58 10.44
CA ASP A 43 14.84 -6.93 11.43
C ASP A 43 15.43 -8.02 12.35
N ALA A 44 16.61 -7.79 12.92
CA ALA A 44 17.26 -8.70 13.86
C ALA A 44 16.38 -9.03 15.08
N ALA A 45 15.43 -8.17 15.43
CA ALA A 45 14.43 -8.41 16.48
C ALA A 45 13.18 -9.17 16.01
N PHE A 46 12.91 -9.22 14.70
CA PHE A 46 11.77 -9.91 14.11
C PHE A 46 12.24 -10.86 12.99
N PRO A 47 13.02 -11.91 13.34
CA PRO A 47 13.61 -12.82 12.37
C PRO A 47 12.56 -13.60 11.56
N ASN A 48 11.34 -13.73 12.08
CA ASN A 48 10.20 -14.39 11.44
C ASN A 48 8.96 -13.46 11.40
N PRO A 49 8.86 -12.58 10.39
CA PRO A 49 7.79 -11.57 10.31
C PRO A 49 6.37 -12.17 10.28
N GLY A 50 6.22 -13.40 9.78
CA GLY A 50 4.91 -14.07 9.70
C GLY A 50 4.43 -14.78 10.96
N LEU A 51 5.23 -14.82 12.04
CA LEU A 51 4.90 -15.52 13.29
C LEU A 51 4.41 -14.60 14.43
N PHE A 52 4.45 -13.27 14.24
CA PHE A 52 4.10 -12.29 15.26
C PHE A 52 3.14 -11.25 14.69
N ASP A 53 2.37 -10.60 15.58
CA ASP A 53 1.55 -9.43 15.23
C ASP A 53 2.38 -8.36 14.54
N GLU A 54 1.85 -7.78 13.46
CA GLU A 54 2.55 -6.72 12.73
C GLU A 54 2.68 -5.48 13.61
N PRO A 55 3.91 -5.06 13.96
CA PRO A 55 4.11 -3.99 14.91
C PRO A 55 3.74 -2.64 14.27
N SER A 56 3.12 -1.74 15.04
CA SER A 56 2.88 -0.35 14.61
C SER A 56 4.16 0.50 14.63
N PHE A 57 5.20 0.02 15.34
CA PHE A 57 6.49 0.69 15.49
C PHE A 57 7.63 -0.30 15.31
N SER A 58 8.70 0.10 14.62
CA SER A 58 9.95 -0.67 14.60
C SER A 58 10.59 -0.71 15.99
N THR A 59 11.61 -1.54 16.14
CA THR A 59 12.49 -1.60 17.32
C THR A 59 13.04 -0.23 17.76
N SER A 60 13.21 0.67 16.79
CA SER A 60 13.69 2.04 17.01
C SER A 60 12.57 3.05 17.34
N ARG A 61 11.34 2.58 17.61
CA ARG A 61 10.12 3.38 17.86
C ARG A 61 9.70 4.28 16.70
N VAL A 62 10.18 4.00 15.49
CA VAL A 62 9.73 4.69 14.28
C VAL A 62 8.48 3.98 13.76
N PRO A 63 7.41 4.70 13.38
CA PRO A 63 6.23 4.08 12.80
C PRO A 63 6.59 3.21 11.59
N THR A 64 6.09 1.98 11.58
CA THR A 64 6.21 1.06 10.45
C THR A 64 5.47 1.61 9.23
N GLN A 65 5.76 1.10 8.04
CA GLN A 65 4.98 1.51 6.86
C GLN A 65 3.48 1.22 7.06
N ASN A 66 3.15 0.04 7.61
CA ASN A 66 1.78 -0.34 7.96
C ASN A 66 1.21 0.59 9.03
N GLY A 67 2.00 0.94 10.06
CA GLY A 67 1.61 1.87 11.11
C GLY A 67 1.30 3.27 10.58
N LYS A 68 2.09 3.79 9.64
CA LYS A 68 1.83 5.07 8.97
C LYS A 68 0.54 5.00 8.15
N PHE A 69 0.39 3.98 7.29
CA PHE A 69 -0.82 3.77 6.50
C PHE A 69 -2.07 3.68 7.38
N TYR A 70 -1.99 2.93 8.48
CA TYR A 70 -3.09 2.79 9.43
C TYR A 70 -3.46 4.13 10.04
N GLU A 71 -2.47 4.86 10.57
CA GLU A 71 -2.72 6.15 11.22
C GLU A 71 -3.36 7.18 10.26
N VAL A 72 -2.86 7.30 9.02
CA VAL A 72 -3.40 8.28 8.08
C VAL A 72 -4.81 7.94 7.63
N ALA A 73 -5.12 6.66 7.46
CA ALA A 73 -6.47 6.19 7.16
C ALA A 73 -7.42 6.49 8.33
N GLN A 74 -7.02 6.22 9.58
CA GLN A 74 -7.82 6.58 10.76
C GLN A 74 -8.08 8.09 10.87
N ARG A 75 -7.05 8.91 10.61
CA ARG A 75 -7.20 10.37 10.63
C ARG A 75 -8.14 10.86 9.53
N TYR A 76 -8.12 10.25 8.34
CA TYR A 76 -9.09 10.53 7.28
C TYR A 76 -10.52 10.19 7.73
N LYS A 77 -10.75 8.98 8.28
CA LYS A 77 -12.08 8.58 8.81
C LYS A 77 -12.63 9.53 9.87
N GLN A 78 -11.73 10.13 10.66
CA GLN A 78 -12.07 11.10 11.70
C GLN A 78 -12.27 12.53 11.15
N GLY A 79 -12.13 12.74 9.83
CA GLY A 79 -12.22 14.06 9.21
C GLY A 79 -11.07 15.00 9.53
N ARG A 80 -9.93 14.48 10.00
CA ARG A 80 -8.77 15.27 10.47
C ARG A 80 -7.74 15.57 9.38
N ARG A 81 -7.87 14.94 8.22
CA ARG A 81 -7.02 15.16 7.04
C ARG A 81 -7.73 14.67 5.77
N PRO A 82 -7.33 15.15 4.58
CA PRO A 82 -7.69 14.49 3.33
C PRO A 82 -7.11 13.07 3.25
N ALA A 83 -7.72 12.24 2.41
CA ALA A 83 -7.25 10.89 2.14
C ALA A 83 -5.82 10.91 1.58
N GLU A 84 -5.06 9.86 1.88
CA GLU A 84 -3.74 9.66 1.28
C GLU A 84 -3.92 9.13 -0.14
N ARG A 85 -3.31 9.79 -1.13
CA ARG A 85 -3.31 9.32 -2.53
C ARG A 85 -2.26 8.23 -2.70
N VAL A 86 -2.69 7.11 -3.25
CA VAL A 86 -1.88 5.90 -3.41
C VAL A 86 -1.88 5.48 -4.86
N ARG A 87 -0.69 5.39 -5.45
CA ARG A 87 -0.49 4.77 -6.76
C ARG A 87 -0.43 3.26 -6.59
N VAL A 88 -1.26 2.55 -7.34
CA VAL A 88 -1.35 1.09 -7.29
C VAL A 88 -0.73 0.49 -8.53
N TYR A 89 0.16 -0.48 -8.33
CA TYR A 89 0.72 -1.29 -9.40
C TYR A 89 0.36 -2.76 -9.16
N GLU A 90 -0.24 -3.39 -10.17
CA GLU A 90 -0.65 -4.80 -10.13
C GLU A 90 0.36 -5.69 -10.85
N LYS A 91 0.70 -6.82 -10.24
CA LYS A 91 1.52 -7.85 -10.88
C LYS A 91 0.71 -8.68 -11.87
N VAL A 92 0.81 -8.34 -13.15
CA VAL A 92 0.10 -9.05 -14.23
C VAL A 92 0.84 -10.30 -14.72
N GLN A 93 2.19 -10.34 -14.65
CA GLN A 93 3.03 -11.51 -15.01
C GLN A 93 4.31 -11.57 -14.15
N PRO A 94 5.03 -12.72 -14.10
CA PRO A 94 6.35 -12.76 -13.49
C PRO A 94 7.27 -11.67 -14.05
N GLY A 95 7.71 -10.75 -13.20
CA GLY A 95 8.54 -9.62 -13.60
C GLY A 95 7.81 -8.46 -14.27
N VAL A 96 6.50 -8.56 -14.51
CA VAL A 96 5.71 -7.50 -15.18
C VAL A 96 4.70 -6.90 -14.22
N TRP A 97 4.76 -5.58 -14.09
CA TRP A 97 3.85 -4.77 -13.28
C TRP A 97 3.10 -3.79 -14.19
N SER A 98 1.80 -3.70 -13.99
CA SER A 98 0.94 -2.72 -14.66
C SER A 98 0.55 -1.61 -13.70
N TYR A 99 0.55 -0.36 -14.16
CA TYR A 99 -0.06 0.73 -13.41
C TYR A 99 -1.57 0.57 -13.43
N ASN A 100 -2.19 0.53 -12.25
CA ASN A 100 -3.63 0.30 -12.08
C ASN A 100 -4.41 1.58 -11.69
N GLY A 101 -3.71 2.71 -11.56
CA GLY A 101 -4.32 4.01 -11.25
C GLY A 101 -4.01 4.54 -9.85
N VAL A 102 -4.69 5.64 -9.51
CA VAL A 102 -4.62 6.29 -8.20
C VAL A 102 -5.86 5.96 -7.38
N PHE A 103 -5.64 5.71 -6.11
CA PHE A 103 -6.68 5.39 -5.14
C PHE A 103 -6.53 6.27 -3.91
N ASP A 104 -7.65 6.62 -3.29
CA ASP A 104 -7.70 7.21 -1.96
C ASP A 104 -7.71 6.12 -0.90
N LEU A 105 -6.80 6.23 0.07
CA LEU A 105 -6.81 5.38 1.27
C LEU A 105 -7.89 5.88 2.24
N VAL A 106 -9.01 5.15 2.31
CA VAL A 106 -10.23 5.60 3.00
C VAL A 106 -10.52 4.85 4.29
N ASP A 107 -9.99 3.64 4.47
CA ASP A 107 -10.15 2.87 5.71
C ASP A 107 -8.92 2.02 6.04
N SER A 108 -8.75 1.70 7.31
CA SER A 108 -7.85 0.67 7.79
C SER A 108 -8.45 -0.08 9.00
N TRP A 109 -8.14 -1.35 9.12
CA TRP A 109 -8.48 -2.17 10.29
C TRP A 109 -7.41 -3.23 10.52
N ARG A 110 -7.53 -3.94 11.64
CA ARG A 110 -6.73 -5.13 11.92
C ARG A 110 -7.64 -6.35 11.84
N GLU A 111 -7.18 -7.39 11.15
CA GLU A 111 -7.90 -8.64 10.98
C GLU A 111 -7.13 -9.78 11.66
N GLN A 112 -7.83 -10.63 12.40
CA GLN A 112 -7.22 -11.79 13.05
C GLN A 112 -7.17 -12.95 12.05
N VAL A 113 -5.97 -13.43 11.73
CA VAL A 113 -5.74 -14.59 10.85
C VAL A 113 -4.92 -15.61 11.62
N GLY A 114 -5.58 -16.67 12.10
CA GLY A 114 -4.97 -17.62 13.02
C GLY A 114 -4.58 -16.92 14.33
N GLU A 115 -3.32 -17.06 14.74
CA GLU A 115 -2.80 -16.45 15.98
C GLU A 115 -2.27 -15.03 15.78
N ARG A 116 -2.22 -14.51 14.54
CA ARG A 116 -1.69 -13.17 14.22
C ARG A 116 -2.78 -12.18 13.86
N SER A 117 -2.51 -10.92 14.15
CA SER A 117 -3.31 -9.79 13.69
C SER A 117 -2.56 -9.00 12.61
N ILE A 118 -3.15 -8.95 11.41
CA ILE A 118 -2.60 -8.28 10.21
C ILE A 118 -3.32 -6.95 9.94
N TYR A 119 -2.65 -5.99 9.31
CA TYR A 119 -3.34 -4.79 8.83
C TYR A 119 -4.08 -5.06 7.53
N LYS A 120 -5.24 -4.44 7.36
CA LYS A 120 -5.98 -4.36 6.11
C LYS A 120 -6.32 -2.91 5.81
N PHE A 121 -6.32 -2.56 4.54
CA PHE A 121 -6.55 -1.22 4.05
C PHE A 121 -7.61 -1.24 2.96
N ARG A 122 -8.57 -0.31 3.02
CA ARG A 122 -9.55 -0.08 1.95
C ARG A 122 -9.13 1.14 1.15
N LEU A 123 -8.96 0.95 -0.14
CA LEU A 123 -8.64 2.01 -1.09
C LEU A 123 -9.75 2.11 -2.13
N VAL A 124 -10.10 3.34 -2.54
CA VAL A 124 -11.12 3.60 -3.55
C VAL A 124 -10.51 4.36 -4.71
N SER A 125 -10.71 3.88 -5.93
CA SER A 125 -10.22 4.51 -7.15
C SER A 125 -10.80 5.91 -7.28
N ILE A 126 -9.95 6.88 -7.64
CA ILE A 126 -10.38 8.25 -7.91
C ILE A 126 -10.65 8.51 -9.41
N GLY A 127 -10.64 7.44 -10.22
CA GLY A 127 -10.70 7.51 -11.68
C GLY A 127 -9.33 7.80 -12.30
N ASP A 128 -9.30 7.95 -13.63
CA ASP A 128 -8.05 8.17 -14.37
C ASP A 128 -7.42 9.53 -14.01
N GLU A 129 -6.29 9.51 -13.28
CA GLU A 129 -5.35 10.62 -13.36
C GLU A 129 -4.70 10.58 -14.76
N PRO A 130 -4.71 11.69 -15.52
CA PRO A 130 -3.94 11.73 -16.76
C PRO A 130 -2.48 11.42 -16.41
N ALA A 131 -1.89 10.46 -17.13
CA ALA A 131 -0.49 10.09 -16.97
C ALA A 131 0.33 11.38 -16.95
N SER A 132 0.97 11.67 -15.81
CA SER A 132 1.87 12.80 -15.70
C SER A 132 2.92 12.65 -16.79
N THR A 133 2.92 13.56 -17.77
CA THR A 133 3.95 13.61 -18.81
C THR A 133 5.28 13.84 -18.12
N GLU A 134 6.01 12.75 -17.84
CA GLU A 134 7.44 12.82 -17.64
C GLU A 134 8.00 13.50 -18.89
N THR A 135 8.47 14.72 -18.71
CA THR A 135 9.09 15.49 -19.78
C THR A 135 10.37 14.75 -20.13
N ASP A 136 10.36 14.07 -21.28
CA ASP A 136 11.53 13.46 -21.88
C ASP A 136 12.57 14.56 -22.09
N HIS A 137 13.58 14.62 -21.21
CA HIS A 137 14.79 15.39 -21.46
C HIS A 137 15.61 14.64 -22.52
N SER A 138 15.14 14.70 -23.77
CA SER A 138 15.92 14.46 -24.96
C SER A 138 17.16 15.36 -24.91
N SER A 139 18.28 14.80 -24.45
CA SER A 139 19.60 15.41 -24.61
C SER A 139 20.04 15.21 -26.04
N SER A 140 19.71 16.17 -26.90
CA SER A 140 20.38 16.37 -28.18
C SER A 140 21.86 16.68 -27.90
N HIS A 141 22.75 15.73 -28.16
CA HIS A 141 24.16 16.05 -28.38
C HIS A 141 24.36 16.27 -29.87
N LEU A 142 24.67 17.53 -30.21
CA LEU A 142 25.34 17.94 -31.44
C LEU A 142 26.79 17.42 -31.46
#